data_AF-A0A2V7F399-F1
#
_entry.id   AF-A0A2V7F399-F1
#
_cell.length_a   1.000
_cell.length_b   1.000
_cell.length_c   1.000
_cell.angle_alpha   90.00
_cell.angle_beta   90.00
_cell.angle_gamma   90.00
#
_symmetry.space_group_name_H-M   'P 1'
#
loop_
_entity.id
_entity.type
_entity.pdbx_description
1 polymer ?
#
loop_
_entity_poly.entity_id
_entity_poly.type
_entity_poly.pdbx_seq_one_letter_code
_entity_poly.pdbx_strand_id
1 'polypeptide(L)'
;MDDSVRLRLAGFPRERTWLLPALLAAQETEGWLSSEALTAVAEHVRVPPSETCAIATDYATFRRVKPGRHLVRVCAGLSCRLAGAADHLRALEDRLGIARGSTTPDGRVTLEEAECLSVCSLAPVLEVDGASHGRVTSVAVERLPMWFRTRRPWQGDVEASDLPQIRALGRTAQERLAYLRSHAEARIRQRPEFRFLVQGGSCGEALGAGEMLKALRLLAAMRGLDAEVLDGACHGMCSAGIVVEVQRAGWPRLTFTHLTKDIVPDLLSALVGSAPPLTRFTGVAWNDEGWRGLPPASRHPFFAGQRRLIMERCGHLDPDSLDDALLSGGYSALASVLDRQAPEDVVEQVKASGPLALSAAEWEVCRNASAAPRYFVANAEEGAPGLFADRHLMEGDPHRVLEG
;
A
#
# COMPACT_ATOMS: atom_id res chain seq x y z
N MET A 1 -10.04 30.02 -16.96
CA MET A 1 -10.43 28.84 -16.17
C MET A 1 -9.43 27.77 -16.55
N ASP A 2 -8.82 27.08 -15.59
CA ASP A 2 -8.16 25.83 -15.94
C ASP A 2 -9.30 24.82 -16.22
N ASP A 3 -9.53 24.51 -17.50
CA ASP A 3 -10.61 23.60 -17.91
C ASP A 3 -10.39 22.17 -17.39
N SER A 4 -9.22 21.88 -16.82
CA SER A 4 -8.83 20.59 -16.27
C SER A 4 -9.80 20.06 -15.20
N VAL A 5 -10.24 20.90 -14.25
CA VAL A 5 -11.17 20.48 -13.19
C VAL A 5 -12.52 20.10 -13.79
N ARG A 6 -13.09 20.93 -14.67
CA ARG A 6 -14.38 20.61 -15.29
C ARG A 6 -14.31 19.37 -16.17
N LEU A 7 -13.19 19.18 -16.88
CA LEU A 7 -12.93 17.97 -17.66
C LEU A 7 -12.87 16.74 -16.75
N ARG A 8 -12.16 16.83 -15.62
CA ARG A 8 -12.08 15.74 -14.62
C ARG A 8 -13.45 15.40 -14.04
N LEU A 9 -14.26 16.41 -13.74
CA LEU A 9 -15.60 16.23 -13.18
C LEU A 9 -16.56 15.54 -14.17
N ALA A 10 -16.37 15.70 -15.48
CA ALA A 10 -17.22 15.07 -16.48
C ALA A 10 -17.25 13.53 -16.41
N GLY A 11 -16.21 12.91 -15.83
CA GLY A 11 -16.15 11.46 -15.57
C GLY A 11 -17.02 10.98 -14.40
N PHE A 12 -17.57 11.88 -13.59
CA PHE A 12 -18.37 11.53 -12.42
C PHE A 12 -19.88 11.64 -12.68
N PRO A 13 -20.71 10.74 -12.13
CA PRO A 13 -22.16 10.91 -12.12
C PRO A 13 -22.58 12.20 -11.40
N ARG A 14 -23.64 12.84 -11.91
CA ARG A 14 -24.13 14.15 -11.43
C ARG A 14 -25.03 14.02 -10.20
N GLU A 15 -24.55 13.34 -9.16
CA GLU A 15 -25.34 13.02 -7.96
C GLU A 15 -24.55 13.34 -6.70
N ARG A 16 -25.27 13.73 -5.65
CA ARG A 16 -24.69 14.09 -4.35
C ARG A 16 -23.76 13.01 -3.77
N THR A 17 -24.04 11.73 -4.00
CA THR A 17 -23.22 10.60 -3.52
C THR A 17 -21.76 10.68 -4.00
N TRP A 18 -21.49 11.37 -5.11
CA TRP A 18 -20.16 11.56 -5.68
C TRP A 18 -19.45 12.82 -5.20
N LEU A 19 -20.02 13.56 -4.25
CA LEU A 19 -19.48 14.83 -3.77
C LEU A 19 -18.05 14.69 -3.22
N LEU A 20 -17.80 13.71 -2.33
CA LEU A 20 -16.47 13.52 -1.74
C LEU A 20 -15.42 13.08 -2.79
N PRO A 21 -15.68 12.06 -3.64
CA PRO A 21 -14.78 11.73 -4.75
C PRO A 21 -14.50 12.89 -5.71
N ALA A 22 -15.53 13.69 -6.05
CA ALA A 22 -15.38 14.85 -6.93
C ALA A 22 -14.49 15.94 -6.31
N LEU A 23 -14.63 16.21 -5.00
CA LEU A 23 -13.74 17.13 -4.28
C LEU A 23 -12.29 16.63 -4.26
N LEU A 24 -12.07 15.33 -4.03
CA LEU A 24 -10.72 14.73 -4.08
C LEU A 24 -10.09 14.90 -5.47
N ALA A 25 -10.84 14.56 -6.52
CA ALA A 25 -10.37 14.68 -7.90
C ALA A 25 -10.06 16.15 -8.30
N ALA A 26 -10.89 17.10 -7.85
CA ALA A 26 -10.63 18.53 -8.07
C ALA A 26 -9.35 18.99 -7.34
N GLN A 27 -9.17 18.59 -6.08
CA GLN A 27 -7.95 18.89 -5.31
C GLN A 27 -6.70 18.27 -5.94
N GLU A 28 -6.79 17.05 -6.45
CA GLU A 28 -5.66 16.39 -7.13
C GLU A 28 -5.26 17.14 -8.39
N THR A 29 -6.24 17.67 -9.12
CA THR A 29 -6.04 18.41 -10.37
C THR A 29 -5.32 19.73 -10.14
N GLU A 30 -5.80 20.57 -9.21
CA GLU A 30 -5.20 21.89 -8.95
C GLU A 30 -4.08 21.84 -7.91
N GLY A 31 -3.98 20.73 -7.18
CA GLY A 31 -3.13 20.60 -6.02
C GLY A 31 -3.67 21.32 -4.79
N TRP A 32 -4.89 21.86 -4.76
CA TRP A 32 -5.62 22.46 -3.63
C TRP A 32 -7.09 22.69 -4.06
N LEU A 33 -7.96 23.19 -3.19
CA LEU A 33 -9.34 23.53 -3.53
C LEU A 33 -9.55 25.05 -3.61
N SER A 34 -9.54 25.58 -4.82
CA SER A 34 -9.96 26.95 -5.10
C SER A 34 -11.46 27.16 -4.88
N SER A 35 -11.88 28.40 -4.70
CA SER A 35 -13.32 28.73 -4.61
C SER A 35 -14.05 28.33 -5.90
N GLU A 36 -13.39 28.49 -7.05
CA GLU A 36 -13.87 28.09 -8.36
C GLU A 36 -14.03 26.57 -8.46
N ALA A 37 -13.08 25.79 -7.97
CA ALA A 37 -13.17 24.33 -7.94
C ALA A 37 -14.32 23.85 -7.05
N LEU A 38 -14.48 24.44 -5.86
CA LEU A 38 -15.60 24.14 -4.96
C LEU A 38 -16.94 24.43 -5.64
N THR A 39 -17.08 25.59 -6.29
CA THR A 39 -18.29 25.94 -7.05
C THR A 39 -18.52 24.97 -8.21
N ALA A 40 -17.49 24.62 -8.98
CA ALA A 40 -17.60 23.69 -10.10
C ALA A 40 -18.07 22.29 -9.65
N VAL A 41 -17.55 21.80 -8.53
CA VAL A 41 -18.00 20.53 -7.92
C VAL A 41 -19.46 20.63 -7.49
N ALA A 42 -19.83 21.71 -6.79
CA ALA A 42 -21.20 21.93 -6.32
C ALA A 42 -22.21 21.94 -7.47
N GLU A 43 -21.89 22.67 -8.55
CA GLU A 43 -22.68 22.73 -9.80
C GLU A 43 -22.81 21.35 -10.46
N HIS A 44 -21.72 20.57 -10.48
CA HIS A 44 -21.68 19.27 -11.15
C HIS A 44 -22.59 18.25 -10.47
N VAL A 45 -22.42 18.08 -9.16
CA VAL A 45 -23.16 17.11 -8.32
C VAL A 45 -24.51 17.65 -7.81
N ARG A 46 -24.86 18.88 -8.18
CA ARG A 46 -26.15 19.54 -7.92
C ARG A 46 -26.44 19.74 -6.43
N VAL A 47 -25.44 20.25 -5.71
CA VAL A 47 -25.57 20.63 -4.29
C VAL A 47 -25.31 22.14 -4.11
N PRO A 48 -25.80 22.77 -3.02
CA PRO A 48 -25.46 24.15 -2.73
C PRO A 48 -23.95 24.35 -2.50
N PRO A 49 -23.32 25.45 -2.96
CA PRO A 49 -21.89 25.71 -2.71
C PRO A 49 -21.50 25.75 -1.22
N SER A 50 -22.44 26.09 -0.34
CA SER A 50 -22.23 26.03 1.11
C SER A 50 -21.86 24.64 1.60
N GLU A 51 -22.35 23.60 0.93
CA GLU A 51 -22.10 22.21 1.29
C GLU A 51 -20.69 21.74 0.91
N THR A 52 -20.22 22.09 -0.29
CA THR A 52 -18.81 21.88 -0.67
C THR A 52 -17.86 22.62 0.28
N CYS A 53 -18.22 23.85 0.69
CA CYS A 53 -17.43 24.62 1.63
C CYS A 53 -17.40 24.01 3.03
N ALA A 54 -18.53 23.49 3.52
CA ALA A 54 -18.62 22.80 4.81
C ALA A 54 -17.72 21.55 4.82
N ILE A 55 -17.85 20.69 3.82
CA ILE A 55 -17.04 19.47 3.71
C ILE A 55 -15.55 19.80 3.59
N ALA A 56 -15.18 20.77 2.75
CA ALA A 56 -13.79 21.20 2.61
C ALA A 56 -13.21 21.86 3.88
N THR A 57 -14.06 22.24 4.84
CA THR A 57 -13.66 22.76 6.15
C THR A 57 -13.51 21.65 7.18
N ASP A 58 -14.43 20.68 7.19
CA ASP A 58 -14.49 19.63 8.20
C ASP A 58 -13.47 18.51 7.99
N TYR A 59 -13.08 18.24 6.74
CA TYR A 59 -12.12 17.19 6.42
C TYR A 59 -10.70 17.74 6.34
N ALA A 60 -9.82 17.30 7.25
CA ALA A 60 -8.40 17.70 7.31
C ALA A 60 -7.61 17.39 6.02
N THR A 61 -8.07 16.42 5.21
CA THR A 61 -7.46 16.08 3.90
C THR A 61 -7.60 17.21 2.86
N PHE A 62 -8.60 18.08 3.00
CA PHE A 62 -8.85 19.15 2.04
C PHE A 62 -8.08 20.43 2.37
N ARG A 63 -7.32 20.92 1.39
CA ARG A 63 -6.50 22.13 1.47
C ARG A 63 -7.19 23.26 0.74
N ARG A 64 -7.69 24.22 1.49
CA ARG A 64 -8.36 25.43 0.97
C ARG A 64 -7.41 26.61 0.74
N VAL A 65 -6.17 26.49 1.18
CA VAL A 65 -5.11 27.49 0.95
C VAL A 65 -4.11 26.90 -0.03
N LYS A 66 -3.78 27.68 -1.06
CA LYS A 66 -2.81 27.27 -2.07
C LYS A 66 -1.42 27.12 -1.42
N PRO A 67 -0.80 25.92 -1.45
CA PRO A 67 0.56 25.76 -0.95
C PRO A 67 1.57 26.42 -1.90
N GLY A 68 2.79 26.61 -1.41
CA GLY A 68 3.95 26.93 -2.21
C GLY A 68 4.32 25.80 -3.16
N ARG A 69 5.38 26.00 -3.93
CA ARG A 69 5.85 25.01 -4.93
C ARG A 69 6.12 23.63 -4.33
N HIS A 70 6.58 23.58 -3.09
CA HIS A 70 6.85 22.37 -2.33
C HIS A 70 6.04 22.36 -1.04
N LEU A 71 5.45 21.22 -0.72
CA LEU A 71 4.71 21.00 0.51
C LEU A 71 5.47 20.04 1.41
N VAL A 72 5.81 20.49 2.62
CA VAL A 72 6.53 19.73 3.62
C VAL A 72 5.63 19.57 4.84
N ARG A 73 5.35 18.33 5.24
CA ARG A 73 4.47 18.03 6.37
C ARG A 73 5.21 17.15 7.37
N VAL A 74 5.14 17.51 8.64
CA VAL A 74 5.73 16.73 9.74
C VAL A 74 4.62 16.03 10.51
N CYS A 75 4.70 14.70 10.66
CA CYS A 75 3.69 13.95 11.39
C CYS A 75 3.73 14.27 12.90
N ALA A 76 2.60 14.72 13.43
CA ALA A 76 2.36 14.96 14.85
C ALA A 76 1.54 13.86 15.53
N GLY A 77 1.35 12.72 14.86
CA GLY A 77 0.76 11.52 15.44
C GLY A 77 1.57 11.03 16.64
N LEU A 78 0.92 10.28 17.55
CA LEU A 78 1.50 9.88 18.83
C LEU A 78 2.88 9.21 18.69
N SER A 79 3.02 8.22 17.80
CA SER A 79 4.29 7.53 17.56
C SER A 79 5.40 8.48 17.09
N CYS A 80 5.08 9.44 16.22
CA CYS A 80 6.05 10.42 15.72
C CYS A 80 6.44 11.44 16.80
N ARG A 81 5.49 11.89 17.64
CA ARG A 81 5.81 12.75 18.79
C ARG A 81 6.75 12.06 19.77
N LEU A 82 6.48 10.80 20.11
CA LEU A 82 7.35 10.00 20.98
C LEU A 82 8.74 9.78 20.37
N ALA A 83 8.81 9.72 19.04
CA ALA A 83 10.07 9.59 18.30
C ALA A 83 10.79 10.92 18.02
N GLY A 84 10.33 12.05 18.58
CA GLY A 84 11.01 13.34 18.47
C GLY A 84 10.61 14.22 17.28
N ALA A 85 9.49 13.96 16.60
CA ALA A 85 9.06 14.75 15.44
C ALA A 85 8.88 16.26 15.73
N ALA A 86 8.62 16.65 16.98
CA ALA A 86 8.56 18.04 17.38
C ALA A 86 9.91 18.78 17.20
N ASP A 87 11.04 18.07 17.38
CA ASP A 87 12.37 18.63 17.14
C ASP A 87 12.59 18.88 15.64
N HIS A 88 12.14 17.96 14.79
CA HIS A 88 12.22 18.13 13.33
C HIS A 88 11.39 19.29 12.83
N LEU A 89 10.18 19.47 13.38
CA LEU A 89 9.32 20.58 13.02
C LEU A 89 9.95 21.92 13.41
N ARG A 90 10.52 22.04 14.63
CA ARG A 90 11.26 23.24 15.05
C ARG A 90 12.49 23.51 14.16
N ALA A 91 13.28 22.48 13.88
CA ALA A 91 14.44 22.61 13.00
C ALA A 91 14.07 23.09 11.59
N LEU A 92 12.90 22.66 11.08
CA LEU A 92 12.36 23.14 9.80
C LEU A 92 11.86 24.59 9.88
N GLU A 93 11.18 24.97 10.96
CA GLU A 93 10.75 26.36 11.21
C GLU A 93 11.96 27.30 11.21
N ASP A 94 13.02 26.96 11.97
CA ASP A 94 14.26 27.74 12.07
C ASP A 94 14.98 27.84 10.73
N ARG A 95 15.07 26.73 9.99
CA ARG A 95 15.76 26.68 8.69
C ARG A 95 15.03 27.49 7.62
N LEU A 96 13.70 27.41 7.58
CA LEU A 96 12.89 28.05 6.55
C LEU A 96 12.53 29.50 6.91
N GLY A 97 12.74 29.91 8.17
CA GLY A 97 12.39 31.25 8.65
C GLY A 97 10.89 31.51 8.66
N ILE A 98 10.07 30.46 8.81
CA ILE A 98 8.60 30.51 8.83
C ILE A 98 8.04 29.65 9.96
N ALA A 99 6.87 29.98 10.46
CA ALA A 99 6.10 29.10 11.34
C ALA A 99 5.40 28.01 10.53
N ARG A 100 5.10 26.86 11.17
CA ARG A 100 4.18 25.87 10.61
C ARG A 100 2.84 26.51 10.23
N GLY A 101 2.20 26.01 9.17
CA GLY A 101 1.00 26.57 8.55
C GLY A 101 1.28 27.74 7.60
N SER A 102 2.53 28.13 7.39
CA SER A 102 2.91 29.25 6.53
C SER A 102 3.70 28.81 5.29
N THR A 103 3.82 29.72 4.34
CA THR A 103 4.63 29.56 3.12
C THR A 103 5.78 30.56 3.13
N THR A 104 6.96 30.17 2.66
CA THR A 104 8.12 31.06 2.52
C THR A 104 7.79 32.28 1.66
N PRO A 105 8.41 33.46 1.90
CA PRO A 105 8.10 34.70 1.17
C PRO A 105 8.30 34.61 -0.34
N ASP A 106 9.17 33.72 -0.81
CA ASP A 106 9.40 33.42 -2.22
C ASP A 106 8.38 32.44 -2.84
N GLY A 107 7.38 32.01 -2.06
CA GLY A 107 6.33 31.07 -2.48
C GLY A 107 6.81 29.64 -2.72
N ARG A 108 8.03 29.28 -2.31
CA ARG A 108 8.63 27.99 -2.66
C ARG A 108 8.24 26.85 -1.74
N VAL A 109 8.15 27.06 -0.43
CA VAL A 109 7.95 25.97 0.53
C VAL A 109 6.84 26.32 1.50
N THR A 110 5.85 25.43 1.63
CA THR A 110 4.87 25.44 2.72
C THR A 110 5.26 24.38 3.74
N LEU A 111 5.28 24.76 5.02
CA LEU A 111 5.53 23.85 6.13
C LEU A 111 4.23 23.62 6.89
N GLU A 112 3.80 22.37 7.05
CA GLU A 112 2.61 22.01 7.82
C GLU A 112 2.92 20.97 8.90
N GLU A 113 2.09 20.95 9.92
CA GLU A 113 1.97 19.84 10.83
C GLU A 113 0.85 18.91 10.31
N ALA A 114 1.14 17.62 10.14
CA ALA A 114 0.16 16.62 9.75
C ALA A 114 -0.33 15.85 10.98
N GLU A 115 -1.63 15.61 11.11
CA GLU A 115 -2.19 14.87 12.24
C GLU A 115 -1.69 13.41 12.30
N CYS A 116 -1.78 12.67 11.19
CA CYS A 116 -1.26 11.32 11.04
C CYS A 116 -0.87 11.07 9.57
N LEU A 117 0.25 10.39 9.35
CA LEU A 117 0.69 9.94 8.02
C LEU A 117 0.58 8.41 7.86
N SER A 118 0.02 7.69 8.83
CA SER A 118 -0.25 6.24 8.80
C SER A 118 0.96 5.31 8.56
N VAL A 119 2.19 5.84 8.63
CA VAL A 119 3.45 5.08 8.54
C VAL A 119 4.13 4.97 9.93
N CYS A 120 3.33 4.71 10.97
CA CYS A 120 3.78 4.78 12.38
C CYS A 120 4.97 3.85 12.70
N SER A 121 5.09 2.73 11.99
CA SER A 121 6.19 1.78 12.14
C SER A 121 7.57 2.33 11.77
N LEU A 122 7.61 3.49 11.09
CA LEU A 122 8.81 4.20 10.67
C LEU A 122 8.93 5.58 11.30
N ALA A 123 8.28 5.84 12.43
CA ALA A 123 8.41 7.11 13.13
C ALA A 123 9.88 7.49 13.42
N PRO A 124 10.26 8.79 13.34
CA PRO A 124 9.43 9.91 12.91
C PRO A 124 9.30 9.97 11.37
N VAL A 125 8.14 10.46 10.91
CA VAL A 125 7.78 10.50 9.47
C VAL A 125 7.56 11.94 9.02
N LEU A 126 8.13 12.27 7.87
CA LEU A 126 7.85 13.51 7.12
C LEU A 126 7.25 13.15 5.76
N GLU A 127 6.40 14.01 5.22
CA GLU A 127 5.93 13.95 3.84
C GLU A 127 6.45 15.17 3.07
N VAL A 128 7.06 14.95 1.91
CA VAL A 128 7.53 16.02 1.01
C VAL A 128 6.92 15.78 -0.36
N ASP A 129 6.13 16.72 -0.84
CA ASP A 129 5.46 16.68 -2.15
C ASP A 129 4.64 15.38 -2.37
N GLY A 130 4.04 14.86 -1.29
CA GLY A 130 3.26 13.61 -1.29
C GLY A 130 4.09 12.33 -1.13
N ALA A 131 5.42 12.42 -1.07
CA ALA A 131 6.29 11.28 -0.78
C ALA A 131 6.58 11.22 0.72
N SER A 132 6.24 10.09 1.36
CA SER A 132 6.60 9.83 2.76
C SER A 132 8.09 9.52 2.90
N HIS A 133 8.67 9.91 4.02
CA HIS A 133 10.04 9.65 4.43
C HIS A 133 10.03 9.19 5.88
N GLY A 134 10.45 7.94 6.12
CA GLY A 134 10.45 7.30 7.43
C GLY A 134 11.85 7.29 8.06
N ARG A 135 11.90 7.11 9.38
CA ARG A 135 13.11 7.09 10.21
C ARG A 135 13.96 8.33 9.99
N VAL A 136 13.29 9.47 9.85
CA VAL A 136 13.95 10.74 9.58
C VAL A 136 14.82 11.09 10.77
N THR A 137 16.07 11.48 10.49
CA THR A 137 17.01 11.95 11.49
C THR A 137 17.13 13.46 11.41
N SER A 138 17.61 14.11 12.48
CA SER A 138 17.81 15.57 12.48
C SER A 138 18.76 16.03 11.36
N VAL A 139 19.76 15.22 11.00
CA VAL A 139 20.68 15.50 9.88
C VAL A 139 19.97 15.43 8.53
N ALA A 140 19.00 14.53 8.37
CA ALA A 140 18.27 14.38 7.11
C ALA A 140 17.42 15.62 6.80
N VAL A 141 16.88 16.27 7.84
CA VAL A 141 16.12 17.54 7.72
C VAL A 141 16.95 18.65 7.06
N GLU A 142 18.26 18.69 7.30
CA GLU A 142 19.17 19.67 6.68
C GLU A 142 19.29 19.50 5.16
N ARG A 143 18.94 18.32 4.64
CA ARG A 143 19.01 17.97 3.22
C ARG A 143 17.65 18.00 2.53
N LEU A 144 16.67 18.69 3.12
CA LEU A 144 15.30 18.84 2.60
C LEU A 144 15.22 19.06 1.07
N PRO A 145 16.05 19.91 0.42
CA PRO A 145 15.94 20.12 -1.02
C PRO A 145 16.18 18.87 -1.89
N MET A 146 16.84 17.84 -1.35
CA MET A 146 17.03 16.57 -2.07
C MET A 146 15.74 15.74 -2.18
N TRP A 147 14.72 16.07 -1.38
CA TRP A 147 13.41 15.41 -1.40
C TRP A 147 12.38 16.13 -2.27
N PHE A 148 12.66 17.35 -2.70
CA PHE A 148 11.78 18.10 -3.58
C PHE A 148 11.56 17.38 -4.90
N ARG A 149 10.30 17.21 -5.25
CA ARG A 149 9.87 16.51 -6.46
C ARG A 149 8.76 17.30 -7.13
N THR A 150 8.65 17.15 -8.44
CA THR A 150 7.45 17.62 -9.12
C THR A 150 6.33 16.65 -8.75
N ARG A 151 5.30 17.16 -8.06
CA ARG A 151 4.09 16.39 -7.78
C ARG A 151 3.55 15.87 -9.11
N ARG A 152 3.52 14.56 -9.28
CA ARG A 152 2.90 13.96 -10.46
C ARG A 152 1.39 13.94 -10.21
N PRO A 153 0.57 14.44 -11.15
CA PRO A 153 -0.85 14.16 -11.13
C PRO A 153 -1.04 12.64 -11.10
N TRP A 154 -2.03 12.18 -10.34
CA TRP A 154 -2.45 10.79 -10.43
C TRP A 154 -2.90 10.50 -11.87
N GLN A 155 -2.35 9.45 -12.47
CA GLN A 155 -2.57 9.11 -13.89
C GLN A 155 -3.60 7.97 -14.07
N GLY A 156 -4.35 7.63 -13.03
CA GLY A 156 -4.83 6.27 -12.83
C GLY A 156 -6.29 5.98 -13.17
N ASP A 157 -6.89 6.53 -14.23
CA ASP A 157 -8.12 5.88 -14.71
C ASP A 157 -7.71 4.60 -15.44
N VAL A 158 -7.67 3.47 -14.71
CA VAL A 158 -7.75 2.16 -15.37
C VAL A 158 -9.20 2.00 -15.77
N GLU A 159 -9.50 2.09 -17.07
CA GLU A 159 -10.87 1.82 -17.49
C GLU A 159 -11.16 0.33 -17.33
N ALA A 160 -12.39 -0.04 -17.00
CA ALA A 160 -12.79 -1.44 -16.91
C ALA A 160 -12.58 -2.20 -18.24
N SER A 161 -12.52 -1.48 -19.36
CA SER A 161 -12.16 -1.95 -20.70
C SER A 161 -10.68 -2.34 -20.83
N ASP A 162 -9.79 -1.73 -20.06
CA ASP A 162 -8.35 -2.02 -20.04
C ASP A 162 -8.02 -3.30 -19.26
N LEU A 163 -8.96 -3.77 -18.42
CA LEU A 163 -8.79 -4.99 -17.65
C LEU A 163 -8.95 -6.24 -18.53
N PRO A 164 -8.08 -7.26 -18.40
CA PRO A 164 -8.22 -8.51 -19.12
C PRO A 164 -9.59 -9.16 -18.87
N GLN A 165 -10.39 -9.27 -19.93
CA GLN A 165 -11.70 -9.91 -19.88
C GLN A 165 -11.54 -11.44 -19.96
N ILE A 166 -11.23 -12.08 -18.83
CA ILE A 166 -11.10 -13.53 -18.75
C ILE A 166 -12.49 -14.14 -18.53
N ARG A 167 -12.96 -14.93 -19.50
CA ARG A 167 -14.20 -15.71 -19.35
C ARG A 167 -13.86 -17.11 -18.83
N ALA A 168 -13.94 -17.30 -17.51
CA ALA A 168 -13.70 -18.61 -16.91
C ALA A 168 -14.76 -19.64 -17.34
N LEU A 169 -14.32 -20.81 -17.81
CA LEU A 169 -15.20 -21.90 -18.21
C LEU A 169 -15.54 -22.78 -17.00
N GLY A 170 -16.81 -23.18 -16.88
CA GLY A 170 -17.29 -24.04 -15.80
C GLY A 170 -18.76 -23.77 -15.47
N ARG A 171 -19.48 -24.83 -15.11
CA ARG A 171 -20.86 -24.80 -14.65
C ARG A 171 -20.94 -24.36 -13.20
N THR A 172 -19.97 -24.76 -12.38
CA THR A 172 -19.87 -24.38 -10.96
C THR A 172 -18.72 -23.38 -10.73
N ALA A 173 -18.75 -22.66 -9.61
CA ALA A 173 -17.67 -21.76 -9.20
C ALA A 173 -16.35 -22.51 -8.99
N GLN A 174 -16.38 -23.72 -8.43
CA GLN A 174 -15.21 -24.58 -8.29
C GLN A 174 -14.60 -24.98 -9.64
N GLU A 175 -15.44 -25.32 -10.63
CA GLU A 175 -14.95 -25.62 -11.99
C GLU A 175 -14.30 -24.38 -12.64
N ARG A 176 -14.91 -23.20 -12.47
CA ARG A 176 -14.34 -21.93 -12.98
C ARG A 176 -13.02 -21.59 -12.29
N LEU A 177 -12.91 -21.81 -10.98
CA LEU A 177 -11.67 -21.61 -10.24
C LEU A 177 -10.57 -22.57 -10.72
N ALA A 178 -10.90 -23.84 -10.94
CA ALA A 178 -9.97 -24.82 -11.49
C ALA A 178 -9.49 -24.42 -12.90
N TYR A 179 -10.40 -23.93 -13.75
CA TYR A 179 -10.06 -23.38 -15.06
C TYR A 179 -9.06 -22.22 -14.92
N LEU A 180 -9.33 -21.23 -14.06
CA LEU A 180 -8.44 -20.10 -13.85
C LEU A 180 -7.07 -20.53 -13.33
N ARG A 181 -7.02 -21.47 -12.37
CA ARG A 181 -5.77 -22.03 -11.83
C ARG A 181 -4.92 -22.72 -12.89
N SER A 182 -5.50 -23.58 -13.72
CA SER A 182 -4.75 -24.24 -14.80
C SER A 182 -4.14 -23.25 -15.81
N HIS A 183 -4.81 -22.11 -16.06
CA HIS A 183 -4.26 -21.04 -16.88
C HIS A 183 -3.14 -20.27 -16.16
N ALA A 184 -3.29 -20.02 -14.87
CA ALA A 184 -2.24 -19.43 -14.04
C ALA A 184 -0.99 -20.33 -14.03
N GLU A 185 -1.14 -21.64 -13.83
CA GLU A 185 -0.04 -22.62 -13.91
C GLU A 185 0.69 -22.57 -15.26
N ALA A 186 -0.07 -22.42 -16.36
CA ALA A 186 0.51 -22.31 -17.69
C ALA A 186 1.33 -21.02 -17.87
N ARG A 187 0.86 -19.89 -17.33
CA ARG A 187 1.59 -18.60 -17.35
C ARG A 187 2.83 -18.63 -16.45
N ILE A 188 2.73 -19.19 -15.25
CA ILE A 188 3.86 -19.27 -14.32
C ILE A 188 5.01 -20.12 -14.86
N ARG A 189 4.74 -21.14 -15.68
CA ARG A 189 5.81 -21.92 -16.36
C ARG A 189 6.72 -21.09 -17.26
N GLN A 190 6.31 -19.88 -17.64
CA GLN A 190 7.09 -18.96 -18.46
C GLN A 190 7.79 -17.87 -17.63
N ARG A 191 7.67 -17.89 -16.30
CA ARG A 191 8.31 -16.89 -15.45
C ARG A 191 9.83 -17.04 -15.47
N PRO A 192 10.55 -15.93 -15.25
CA PRO A 192 11.99 -15.95 -15.09
C PRO A 192 12.44 -16.88 -13.96
N GLU A 193 13.66 -17.41 -14.09
CA GLU A 193 14.27 -18.29 -13.10
C GLU A 193 14.31 -17.68 -11.69
N PHE A 194 14.67 -16.39 -11.59
CA PHE A 194 14.71 -15.65 -10.33
C PHE A 194 13.53 -14.69 -10.21
N ARG A 195 12.98 -14.63 -8.99
CA ARG A 195 11.96 -13.64 -8.63
C ARG A 195 12.40 -12.91 -7.37
N PHE A 196 12.52 -11.59 -7.50
CA PHE A 196 12.85 -10.69 -6.41
C PHE A 196 11.61 -9.87 -6.06
N LEU A 197 11.07 -10.04 -4.84
CA LEU A 197 9.99 -9.20 -4.34
C LEU A 197 10.58 -8.24 -3.31
N VAL A 198 10.62 -6.95 -3.64
CA VAL A 198 11.12 -5.90 -2.74
C VAL A 198 9.93 -5.38 -1.95
N GLN A 199 10.07 -5.24 -0.63
CA GLN A 199 9.09 -4.53 0.19
C GLN A 199 9.05 -3.06 -0.25
N GLY A 200 8.16 -2.72 -1.19
CA GLY A 200 7.74 -1.36 -1.51
C GLY A 200 6.64 -0.96 -0.55
N GLY A 201 5.40 -0.85 -1.01
CA GLY A 201 4.28 -0.42 -0.14
C GLY A 201 4.56 0.91 0.56
N SER A 202 3.68 1.37 1.44
CA SER A 202 3.84 2.72 2.03
C SER A 202 5.10 2.83 2.89
N CYS A 203 5.44 1.76 3.63
CA CYS A 203 6.62 1.74 4.49
C CYS A 203 7.93 1.62 3.71
N GLY A 204 8.01 0.69 2.77
CA GLY A 204 9.23 0.50 1.99
C GLY A 204 9.51 1.68 1.07
N GLU A 205 8.49 2.28 0.45
CA GLU A 205 8.66 3.53 -0.30
C GLU A 205 9.19 4.65 0.58
N ALA A 206 8.70 4.77 1.82
CA ALA A 206 9.22 5.73 2.79
C ALA A 206 10.68 5.48 3.21
N LEU A 207 11.21 4.28 2.98
CA LEU A 207 12.62 3.92 3.16
C LEU A 207 13.44 3.94 1.85
N GLY A 208 12.82 4.22 0.71
CA GLY A 208 13.47 4.27 -0.60
C GLY A 208 13.48 2.96 -1.39
N ALA A 209 12.50 2.08 -1.19
CA ALA A 209 12.34 0.84 -1.96
C ALA A 209 12.33 1.04 -3.49
N GLY A 210 11.75 2.14 -4.00
CA GLY A 210 11.84 2.49 -5.42
C GLY A 210 13.28 2.56 -5.97
N GLU A 211 14.26 2.99 -5.19
CA GLU A 211 15.67 3.01 -5.61
C GLU A 211 16.29 1.60 -5.58
N MET A 212 15.88 0.77 -4.62
CA MET A 212 16.25 -0.65 -4.56
C MET A 212 15.70 -1.42 -5.77
N LEU A 213 14.42 -1.24 -6.11
CA LEU A 213 13.78 -1.83 -7.28
C LEU A 213 14.53 -1.49 -8.57
N LYS A 214 14.87 -0.22 -8.77
CA LYS A 214 15.65 0.23 -9.94
C LYS A 214 17.04 -0.41 -9.97
N ALA A 215 17.75 -0.42 -8.84
CA ALA A 215 19.09 -1.00 -8.76
C ALA A 215 19.09 -2.50 -9.04
N LEU A 216 18.15 -3.26 -8.46
CA LEU A 216 17.98 -4.70 -8.72
C LEU A 216 17.66 -4.98 -10.18
N ARG A 217 16.68 -4.26 -10.78
CA ARG A 217 16.32 -4.42 -12.20
C ARG A 217 17.52 -4.18 -13.11
N LEU A 218 18.21 -3.06 -12.91
CA LEU A 218 19.37 -2.70 -13.73
C LEU A 218 20.49 -3.73 -13.61
N LEU A 219 20.88 -4.08 -12.37
CA LEU A 219 22.03 -4.96 -12.13
C LEU A 219 21.75 -6.42 -12.47
N ALA A 220 20.52 -6.89 -12.30
CA ALA A 220 20.12 -8.22 -12.77
C ALA A 220 20.19 -8.31 -14.30
N ALA A 221 19.65 -7.30 -15.01
CA ALA A 221 19.72 -7.23 -16.46
C ALA A 221 21.17 -7.12 -16.99
N MET A 222 22.00 -6.27 -16.38
CA MET A 222 23.42 -6.12 -16.74
C MET A 222 24.22 -7.42 -16.57
N ARG A 223 23.80 -8.30 -15.66
CA ARG A 223 24.41 -9.61 -15.43
C ARG A 223 23.81 -10.72 -16.28
N GLY A 224 22.81 -10.41 -17.11
CA GLY A 224 22.09 -11.40 -17.91
C GLY A 224 21.32 -12.42 -17.06
N LEU A 225 20.90 -12.03 -15.85
CA LEU A 225 20.07 -12.90 -15.02
C LEU A 225 18.66 -12.94 -15.59
N ASP A 226 18.15 -14.16 -15.79
CA ASP A 226 16.75 -14.39 -16.05
C ASP A 226 15.96 -14.15 -14.76
N ALA A 227 15.58 -12.89 -14.56
CA ALA A 227 14.99 -12.43 -13.31
C ALA A 227 13.84 -11.44 -13.54
N GLU A 228 12.78 -11.58 -12.75
CA GLU A 228 11.80 -10.52 -12.55
C GLU A 228 11.99 -9.86 -11.17
N VAL A 229 11.75 -8.56 -11.12
CA VAL A 229 11.88 -7.74 -9.91
C VAL A 229 10.58 -6.96 -9.73
N LEU A 230 9.87 -7.30 -8.67
CA LEU A 230 8.50 -6.87 -8.39
C LEU A 230 8.46 -6.05 -7.10
N ASP A 231 7.47 -5.16 -7.03
CA ASP A 231 7.07 -4.58 -5.75
C ASP A 231 6.23 -5.62 -5.01
N GLY A 232 6.76 -6.15 -3.90
CA GLY A 232 6.08 -7.09 -3.01
C GLY A 232 5.24 -6.39 -1.94
N ALA A 233 5.08 -5.08 -2.04
CA ALA A 233 4.37 -4.20 -1.13
C ALA A 233 4.73 -4.42 0.35
N CYS A 234 3.84 -5.05 1.13
CA CYS A 234 4.02 -5.22 2.56
C CYS A 234 4.49 -6.64 2.93
N HIS A 235 5.65 -6.74 3.60
CA HIS A 235 6.13 -7.97 4.23
C HIS A 235 5.63 -8.19 5.66
N GLY A 236 5.35 -7.07 6.35
CA GLY A 236 4.95 -7.04 7.77
C GLY A 236 6.12 -6.86 8.74
N MET A 237 7.38 -6.96 8.29
CA MET A 237 8.57 -6.79 9.14
C MET A 237 9.10 -5.34 9.10
N CYS A 238 8.27 -4.37 9.49
CA CYS A 238 8.61 -2.94 9.34
C CYS A 238 9.93 -2.49 10.01
N SER A 239 10.38 -3.17 11.06
CA SER A 239 11.65 -2.88 11.74
C SER A 239 12.87 -3.29 10.91
N ALA A 240 12.72 -4.20 9.95
CA ALA A 240 13.82 -4.79 9.18
C ALA A 240 14.38 -3.91 8.05
N GLY A 241 13.96 -2.65 7.94
CA GLY A 241 14.39 -1.81 6.83
C GLY A 241 13.77 -2.29 5.51
N ILE A 242 14.54 -2.23 4.41
CA ILE A 242 14.09 -2.81 3.14
C ILE A 242 14.30 -4.32 3.19
N VAL A 243 13.20 -5.05 2.98
CA VAL A 243 13.17 -6.51 2.88
C VAL A 243 13.11 -6.92 1.41
N VAL A 244 13.85 -7.96 1.04
CA VAL A 244 13.77 -8.58 -0.29
C VAL A 244 13.56 -10.08 -0.13
N GLU A 245 12.45 -10.58 -0.67
CA GLU A 245 12.24 -12.01 -0.88
C GLU A 245 12.90 -12.43 -2.20
N VAL A 246 13.58 -13.58 -2.17
CA VAL A 246 14.18 -14.22 -3.34
C VAL A 246 13.59 -15.60 -3.50
N GLN A 247 13.07 -15.86 -4.70
CA GLN A 247 12.49 -17.15 -5.07
C GLN A 247 13.19 -17.66 -6.33
N ARG A 248 13.47 -18.97 -6.35
CA ARG A 248 13.99 -19.70 -7.49
C ARG A 248 13.53 -21.15 -7.39
N ALA A 249 13.20 -21.76 -8.53
CA ALA A 249 12.76 -23.16 -8.55
C ALA A 249 13.81 -24.09 -7.91
N GLY A 250 13.37 -24.99 -7.03
CA GLY A 250 14.23 -25.92 -6.30
C GLY A 250 14.98 -25.32 -5.11
N TRP A 251 14.79 -24.03 -4.79
CA TRP A 251 15.33 -23.39 -3.60
C TRP A 251 14.26 -23.20 -2.54
N PRO A 252 14.62 -23.18 -1.24
CA PRO A 252 13.73 -22.58 -0.26
C PRO A 252 13.58 -21.08 -0.56
N ARG A 253 12.44 -20.48 -0.23
CA ARG A 253 12.31 -19.02 -0.29
C ARG A 253 13.30 -18.38 0.68
N LEU A 254 13.91 -17.29 0.28
CA LEU A 254 14.89 -16.58 1.10
C LEU A 254 14.38 -15.17 1.39
N THR A 255 14.49 -14.73 2.63
CA THR A 255 14.21 -13.34 3.01
C THR A 255 15.51 -12.68 3.43
N PHE A 256 15.83 -11.54 2.84
CA PHE A 256 16.94 -10.69 3.25
C PHE A 256 16.41 -9.39 3.83
N THR A 257 17.03 -8.92 4.91
CA THR A 257 16.62 -7.72 5.65
C THR A 257 17.74 -6.68 5.67
N HIS A 258 17.37 -5.45 6.04
CA HIS A 258 18.26 -4.31 6.18
C HIS A 258 19.08 -4.00 4.92
N LEU A 259 18.52 -4.30 3.75
CA LEU A 259 19.22 -4.11 2.49
C LEU A 259 19.24 -2.63 2.09
N THR A 260 20.34 -2.21 1.46
CA THR A 260 20.48 -0.93 0.80
C THR A 260 20.81 -1.14 -0.67
N LYS A 261 20.51 -0.18 -1.54
CA LYS A 261 20.75 -0.32 -2.98
C LYS A 261 22.22 -0.65 -3.32
N ASP A 262 23.16 -0.21 -2.50
CA ASP A 262 24.59 -0.37 -2.73
C ASP A 262 25.08 -1.81 -2.50
N ILE A 263 24.32 -2.63 -1.76
CA ILE A 263 24.65 -4.05 -1.52
C ILE A 263 24.14 -4.99 -2.61
N VAL A 264 23.32 -4.48 -3.54
CA VAL A 264 22.72 -5.29 -4.63
C VAL A 264 23.77 -6.05 -5.45
N PRO A 265 24.92 -5.47 -5.86
CA PRO A 265 25.95 -6.22 -6.56
C PRO A 265 26.47 -7.43 -5.77
N ASP A 266 26.72 -7.27 -4.47
CA ASP A 266 27.18 -8.35 -3.59
C ASP A 266 26.10 -9.42 -3.45
N LEU A 267 24.83 -9.00 -3.26
CA LEU A 267 23.70 -9.91 -3.12
C LEU A 267 23.54 -10.80 -4.35
N LEU A 268 23.51 -10.19 -5.54
CA LEU A 268 23.38 -10.94 -6.79
C LEU A 268 24.58 -11.90 -7.00
N SER A 269 25.79 -11.50 -6.59
CA SER A 269 26.98 -12.37 -6.70
C SER A 269 26.92 -13.56 -5.74
N ALA A 270 26.41 -13.33 -4.53
CA ALA A 270 26.24 -14.36 -3.52
C ALA A 270 25.15 -15.39 -3.91
N LEU A 271 24.08 -14.93 -4.58
CA LEU A 271 23.00 -15.80 -5.06
C LEU A 271 23.48 -16.68 -6.22
N VAL A 272 24.09 -16.08 -7.25
CA VAL A 272 24.48 -16.81 -8.47
C VAL A 272 25.75 -17.65 -8.25
N GLY A 273 26.67 -17.15 -7.44
CA GLY A 273 27.96 -17.79 -7.16
C GLY A 273 28.07 -18.31 -5.72
N SER A 274 29.24 -18.09 -5.13
CA SER A 274 29.56 -18.49 -3.75
C SER A 274 30.32 -17.42 -2.96
N ALA A 275 30.45 -16.21 -3.53
CA ALA A 275 31.18 -15.09 -2.91
C ALA A 275 30.44 -13.75 -3.15
N PRO A 276 30.24 -12.93 -2.10
CA PRO A 276 30.45 -13.27 -0.69
C PRO A 276 29.48 -14.38 -0.22
N PRO A 277 29.76 -15.08 0.90
CA PRO A 277 28.80 -16.05 1.44
C PRO A 277 27.51 -15.36 1.89
N LEU A 278 26.38 -16.07 1.83
CA LEU A 278 25.07 -15.51 2.20
C LEU A 278 24.99 -15.11 3.69
N THR A 279 25.86 -15.65 4.53
CA THR A 279 26.01 -15.25 5.95
C THR A 279 26.48 -13.80 6.13
N ARG A 280 26.96 -13.13 5.08
CA ARG A 280 27.23 -11.69 5.08
C ARG A 280 25.94 -10.86 5.20
N PHE A 281 24.79 -11.43 4.82
CA PHE A 281 23.50 -10.77 4.84
C PHE A 281 22.68 -11.24 6.05
N THR A 282 21.89 -10.34 6.62
CA THR A 282 20.87 -10.72 7.58
C THR A 282 19.67 -11.26 6.81
N GLY A 283 19.24 -12.47 7.16
CA GLY A 283 18.15 -13.12 6.45
C GLY A 283 17.80 -14.49 7.00
N VAL A 284 16.79 -15.11 6.40
CA VAL A 284 16.31 -16.45 6.74
C VAL A 284 16.01 -17.27 5.48
N ALA A 285 16.00 -18.59 5.64
CA ALA A 285 15.44 -19.51 4.67
C ALA A 285 14.09 -20.07 5.17
N TRP A 286 13.10 -20.17 4.30
CA TRP A 286 11.78 -20.71 4.62
C TRP A 286 11.76 -22.23 4.45
N ASN A 287 12.45 -22.91 5.35
CA ASN A 287 12.46 -24.37 5.53
C ASN A 287 12.85 -24.70 7.00
N ASP A 288 12.96 -25.98 7.34
CA ASP A 288 13.27 -26.41 8.71
C ASP A 288 14.77 -26.40 9.04
N GLU A 289 15.63 -26.54 8.03
CA GLU A 289 17.07 -26.76 8.22
C GLU A 289 17.92 -25.49 8.05
N GLY A 290 17.38 -24.44 7.44
CA GLY A 290 18.16 -23.32 6.93
C GLY A 290 18.73 -23.61 5.54
N TRP A 291 19.51 -22.67 4.99
CA TRP A 291 20.09 -22.84 3.66
C TRP A 291 21.33 -21.96 3.44
N ARG A 292 22.43 -22.55 2.98
CA ARG A 292 23.72 -21.85 2.71
C ARG A 292 24.17 -20.91 3.84
N GLY A 293 23.96 -21.35 5.08
CA GLY A 293 24.32 -20.61 6.30
C GLY A 293 23.26 -19.63 6.81
N LEU A 294 22.18 -19.40 6.06
CA LEU A 294 21.00 -18.68 6.58
C LEU A 294 20.22 -19.59 7.54
N PRO A 295 19.81 -19.08 8.71
CA PRO A 295 18.99 -19.86 9.63
C PRO A 295 17.57 -20.08 9.08
N PRO A 296 16.88 -21.15 9.51
CA PRO A 296 15.47 -21.34 9.20
C PRO A 296 14.62 -20.22 9.82
N ALA A 297 13.55 -19.82 9.13
CA ALA A 297 12.65 -18.75 9.58
C ALA A 297 12.08 -19.02 10.99
N SER A 298 11.82 -20.28 11.33
CA SER A 298 11.34 -20.72 12.65
C SER A 298 12.29 -20.38 13.81
N ARG A 299 13.58 -20.13 13.55
CA ARG A 299 14.56 -19.71 14.57
C ARG A 299 14.72 -18.20 14.67
N HIS A 300 14.15 -17.44 13.73
CA HIS A 300 14.26 -15.99 13.74
C HIS A 300 13.31 -15.40 14.80
N PRO A 301 13.77 -14.50 15.70
CA PRO A 301 12.97 -14.00 16.82
C PRO A 301 11.63 -13.38 16.40
N PHE A 302 11.57 -12.74 15.23
CA PHE A 302 10.33 -12.18 14.71
C PHE A 302 9.32 -13.27 14.35
N PHE A 303 9.71 -14.35 13.68
CA PHE A 303 8.77 -15.36 13.17
C PHE A 303 8.48 -16.49 14.15
N ALA A 304 9.43 -16.83 15.03
CA ALA A 304 9.34 -18.01 15.89
C ALA A 304 8.07 -18.05 16.77
N GLY A 305 7.59 -16.88 17.22
CA GLY A 305 6.39 -16.76 18.03
C GLY A 305 5.09 -16.51 17.26
N GLN A 306 5.13 -16.51 15.92
CA GLN A 306 3.97 -16.12 15.11
C GLN A 306 3.28 -17.34 14.49
N ARG A 307 1.93 -17.29 14.51
CA ARG A 307 1.09 -18.08 13.61
C ARG A 307 0.46 -17.14 12.59
N ARG A 308 1.05 -17.06 11.39
CA ARG A 308 0.58 -16.17 10.33
C ARG A 308 -0.59 -16.84 9.60
N LEU A 309 -1.82 -16.47 9.95
CA LEU A 309 -3.04 -16.94 9.26
C LEU A 309 -3.47 -15.95 8.17
N ILE A 310 -3.92 -14.75 8.58
CA ILE A 310 -4.38 -13.70 7.65
C ILE A 310 -3.22 -13.12 6.85
N MET A 311 -2.05 -12.95 7.48
CA MET A 311 -0.84 -12.41 6.84
C MET A 311 0.09 -13.49 6.27
N GLU A 312 -0.40 -14.72 6.07
CA GLU A 312 0.42 -15.83 5.56
C GLU A 312 1.11 -15.46 4.25
N ARG A 313 0.35 -14.88 3.31
CA ARG A 313 0.76 -14.59 1.93
C ARG A 313 1.54 -13.28 1.76
N CYS A 314 1.44 -12.35 2.72
CA CYS A 314 2.06 -11.04 2.63
C CYS A 314 3.59 -11.12 2.46
N GLY A 315 4.12 -10.35 1.52
CA GLY A 315 5.55 -10.13 1.30
C GLY A 315 6.22 -11.10 0.34
N HIS A 316 5.61 -12.25 0.04
CA HIS A 316 6.21 -13.25 -0.84
C HIS A 316 5.35 -13.62 -2.05
N LEU A 317 4.20 -12.96 -2.20
CA LEU A 317 3.40 -12.96 -3.41
C LEU A 317 3.41 -11.53 -3.98
N ASP A 318 3.22 -11.43 -5.29
CA ASP A 318 2.91 -10.16 -5.93
C ASP A 318 1.46 -9.80 -5.60
N PRO A 319 1.22 -8.68 -4.88
CA PRO A 319 -0.11 -8.30 -4.41
C PRO A 319 -1.08 -7.97 -5.55
N ASP A 320 -0.57 -7.59 -6.72
CA ASP A 320 -1.38 -7.25 -7.89
C ASP A 320 -1.61 -8.46 -8.82
N SER A 321 -1.05 -9.62 -8.47
CA SER A 321 -1.11 -10.82 -9.30
C SER A 321 -2.24 -11.76 -8.90
N LEU A 322 -3.30 -11.78 -9.72
CA LEU A 322 -4.35 -12.79 -9.61
C LEU A 322 -3.80 -14.22 -9.70
N ASP A 323 -2.75 -14.45 -10.51
CA ASP A 323 -2.13 -15.77 -10.64
C ASP A 323 -1.48 -16.24 -9.33
N ASP A 324 -0.75 -15.36 -8.65
CA ASP A 324 -0.16 -15.67 -7.35
C ASP A 324 -1.24 -15.95 -6.30
N ALA A 325 -2.29 -15.14 -6.27
CA ALA A 325 -3.43 -15.35 -5.38
C ALA A 325 -4.11 -16.69 -5.63
N LEU A 326 -4.38 -17.04 -6.89
CA LEU A 326 -5.03 -18.30 -7.27
C LEU A 326 -4.21 -19.53 -6.88
N LEU A 327 -2.90 -19.50 -7.13
CA LEU A 327 -1.99 -20.63 -6.92
C LEU A 327 -1.57 -20.79 -5.45
N SER A 328 -1.69 -19.73 -4.66
CA SER A 328 -1.57 -19.78 -3.19
C SER A 328 -2.87 -20.17 -2.48
N GLY A 329 -3.88 -20.63 -3.22
CA GLY A 329 -5.14 -21.11 -2.65
C GLY A 329 -6.21 -20.03 -2.44
N GLY A 330 -5.97 -18.79 -2.88
CA GLY A 330 -6.97 -17.73 -2.89
C GLY A 330 -8.21 -18.10 -3.71
N TYR A 331 -9.33 -17.50 -3.31
CA TYR A 331 -10.68 -17.70 -3.85
C TYR A 331 -11.25 -19.11 -3.66
N SER A 332 -10.55 -20.02 -2.96
CA SER A 332 -11.06 -21.36 -2.68
C SER A 332 -12.30 -21.33 -1.79
N ALA A 333 -12.30 -20.46 -0.78
CA ALA A 333 -13.42 -20.37 0.15
C ALA A 333 -14.63 -19.78 -0.58
N LEU A 334 -14.43 -18.70 -1.32
CA LEU A 334 -15.47 -18.09 -2.14
C LEU A 334 -16.10 -19.10 -3.12
N ALA A 335 -15.30 -19.85 -3.87
CA ALA A 335 -15.81 -20.83 -4.81
C ALA A 335 -16.59 -21.97 -4.11
N SER A 336 -16.14 -22.41 -2.94
CA SER A 336 -16.86 -23.41 -2.14
C SER A 336 -18.19 -22.88 -1.62
N VAL A 337 -18.23 -21.65 -1.12
CA VAL A 337 -19.44 -21.01 -0.60
C VAL A 337 -20.48 -20.85 -1.71
N LEU A 338 -20.08 -20.30 -2.86
CA LEU A 338 -20.98 -20.06 -4.01
C LEU A 338 -21.65 -21.33 -4.54
N ASP A 339 -20.97 -22.48 -4.47
CA ASP A 339 -21.50 -23.74 -4.99
C ASP A 339 -22.32 -24.53 -3.97
N ARG A 340 -22.04 -24.38 -2.67
CA ARG A 340 -22.46 -25.37 -1.67
C ARG A 340 -23.18 -24.80 -0.45
N GLN A 341 -23.13 -23.50 -0.22
CA GLN A 341 -23.64 -22.90 1.00
C GLN A 341 -24.74 -21.89 0.71
N ALA A 342 -25.81 -21.94 1.52
CA ALA A 342 -26.72 -20.82 1.62
C ALA A 342 -26.08 -19.69 2.45
N PRO A 343 -26.48 -18.42 2.28
CA PRO A 343 -25.93 -17.33 3.08
C PRO A 343 -26.08 -17.53 4.60
N GLU A 344 -27.14 -18.21 5.04
CA GLU A 344 -27.36 -18.60 6.44
C GLU A 344 -26.23 -19.50 6.97
N ASP A 345 -25.78 -20.47 6.17
CA ASP A 345 -24.70 -21.38 6.54
C ASP A 345 -23.39 -20.60 6.76
N VAL A 346 -23.14 -19.58 5.93
CA VAL A 346 -21.97 -18.70 6.07
C VAL A 346 -22.03 -17.92 7.38
N VAL A 347 -23.19 -17.32 7.70
CA VAL A 347 -23.39 -16.58 8.96
C VAL A 347 -23.14 -17.49 10.16
N GLU A 348 -23.71 -18.70 10.17
CA GLU A 348 -23.51 -19.66 11.27
C GLU A 348 -22.06 -20.15 11.36
N GLN A 349 -21.39 -20.38 10.23
CA GLN A 349 -19.97 -20.73 10.21
C GLN A 349 -19.10 -19.63 10.82
N VAL A 350 -19.39 -18.36 10.52
CA VAL A 350 -18.65 -17.23 11.11
C VAL A 350 -18.96 -17.09 12.60
N LYS A 351 -20.22 -17.23 13.04
CA LYS A 351 -20.58 -17.27 14.48
C LYS A 351 -19.82 -18.38 15.22
N ALA A 352 -19.69 -19.56 14.62
CA ALA A 352 -19.00 -20.70 15.20
C ALA A 352 -17.47 -20.51 15.28
N SER A 353 -16.89 -19.57 14.52
CA SER A 353 -15.44 -19.34 14.47
C SER A 353 -14.86 -18.70 15.75
N GLY A 354 -15.70 -18.14 16.62
CA GLY A 354 -15.33 -17.73 17.97
C GLY A 354 -15.80 -16.32 18.36
N PRO A 355 -15.44 -15.86 19.56
CA PRO A 355 -15.99 -14.63 20.16
C PRO A 355 -15.59 -13.32 19.47
N LEU A 356 -14.63 -13.38 18.53
CA LEU A 356 -14.22 -12.23 17.72
C LEU A 356 -15.04 -12.08 16.43
N ALA A 357 -15.97 -13.00 16.15
CA ALA A 357 -16.93 -12.95 15.04
C ALA A 357 -18.07 -11.95 15.29
N LEU A 358 -17.74 -10.76 15.82
CA LEU A 358 -18.70 -9.73 16.21
C LEU A 358 -19.59 -9.28 15.05
N SER A 359 -19.12 -9.44 13.82
CA SER A 359 -19.83 -9.10 12.58
C SER A 359 -20.97 -10.06 12.21
N ALA A 360 -20.97 -11.31 12.67
CA ALA A 360 -21.94 -12.30 12.17
C ALA A 360 -23.38 -11.99 12.62
N ALA A 361 -23.55 -11.43 13.82
CA ALA A 361 -24.84 -10.95 14.29
C ALA A 361 -25.32 -9.75 13.46
N GLU A 362 -24.42 -8.85 13.08
CA GLU A 362 -24.73 -7.69 12.23
C GLU A 362 -25.13 -8.12 10.81
N TRP A 363 -24.48 -9.16 10.27
CA TRP A 363 -24.83 -9.75 8.98
C TRP A 363 -26.24 -10.33 8.98
N GLU A 364 -26.62 -11.03 10.04
CA GLU A 364 -27.96 -11.57 10.22
C GLU A 364 -29.03 -10.45 10.31
N VAL A 365 -28.76 -9.40 11.08
CA VAL A 365 -29.65 -8.23 11.17
C VAL A 365 -29.83 -7.58 9.81
N CYS A 366 -28.74 -7.35 9.06
CA CYS A 366 -28.81 -6.78 7.72
C CYS A 366 -29.58 -7.67 6.73
N ARG A 367 -29.38 -8.99 6.81
CA ARG A 367 -30.09 -9.97 5.98
C ARG A 367 -31.60 -9.94 6.22
N ASN A 368 -32.01 -9.84 7.49
CA ASN A 368 -33.42 -9.86 7.90
C ASN A 368 -34.13 -8.52 7.67
N ALA A 369 -33.41 -7.44 7.37
CA ALA A 369 -34.00 -6.15 7.05
C ALA A 369 -34.73 -6.17 5.69
N SER A 370 -35.89 -5.54 5.61
CA SER A 370 -36.71 -5.48 4.38
C SER A 370 -36.24 -4.44 3.35
N ALA A 371 -35.29 -3.57 3.71
CA ALA A 371 -34.79 -2.51 2.85
C ALA A 371 -33.83 -3.02 1.76
N ALA A 372 -33.94 -2.46 0.56
CA ALA A 372 -33.05 -2.69 -0.58
C ALA A 372 -32.78 -1.37 -1.32
N PRO A 373 -31.62 -1.23 -2.00
CA PRO A 373 -30.50 -2.17 -2.06
C PRO A 373 -29.75 -2.28 -0.72
N ARG A 374 -28.98 -3.35 -0.55
CA ARG A 374 -28.09 -3.56 0.60
C ARG A 374 -26.65 -3.35 0.17
N TYR A 375 -25.83 -2.86 1.09
CA TYR A 375 -24.43 -2.55 0.84
C TYR A 375 -23.57 -3.25 1.88
N PHE A 376 -22.42 -3.74 1.42
CA PHE A 376 -21.32 -4.14 2.30
C PHE A 376 -20.27 -3.04 2.25
N VAL A 377 -19.90 -2.51 3.41
CA VAL A 377 -18.91 -1.44 3.51
C VAL A 377 -17.72 -1.99 4.28
N ALA A 378 -16.62 -2.24 3.57
CA ALA A 378 -15.34 -2.53 4.20
C ALA A 378 -14.78 -1.22 4.75
N ASN A 379 -14.72 -1.08 6.07
CA ASN A 379 -14.12 0.09 6.69
C ASN A 379 -12.60 -0.04 6.69
N ALA A 380 -11.95 0.72 5.81
CA ALA A 380 -10.49 0.84 5.72
C ALA A 380 -9.96 2.12 6.40
N GLU A 381 -10.78 2.79 7.20
CA GLU A 381 -10.37 3.92 8.03
C GLU A 381 -9.57 3.39 9.23
N GLU A 382 -8.25 3.40 9.07
CA GLU A 382 -7.29 2.99 10.10
C GLU A 382 -6.72 4.21 10.83
N GLY A 383 -7.60 5.07 11.38
CA GLY A 383 -7.24 6.39 11.90
C GLY A 383 -6.52 6.39 13.25
N ALA A 384 -6.57 5.29 14.00
CA ALA A 384 -5.98 5.22 15.33
C ALA A 384 -4.44 5.16 15.25
N PRO A 385 -3.71 6.09 15.91
CA PRO A 385 -2.26 6.11 15.87
C PRO A 385 -1.64 4.79 16.34
N GLY A 386 -0.70 4.27 15.55
CA GLY A 386 -0.01 3.01 15.85
C GLY A 386 -0.71 1.75 15.32
N LEU A 387 -1.91 1.86 14.74
CA LEU A 387 -2.52 0.77 13.96
C LEU A 387 -2.07 0.86 12.50
N PHE A 388 -1.79 -0.31 11.91
CA PHE A 388 -1.39 -0.47 10.51
C PHE A 388 -1.62 -1.90 10.00
N ALA A 389 -2.46 -2.67 10.67
CA ALA A 389 -2.78 -4.05 10.33
C ALA A 389 -3.65 -4.13 9.06
N ASP A 390 -4.60 -3.21 8.90
CA ASP A 390 -5.46 -3.16 7.72
C ASP A 390 -4.62 -2.74 6.52
N ARG A 391 -3.80 -1.70 6.66
CA ARG A 391 -2.82 -1.30 5.64
C ARG A 391 -1.88 -2.46 5.27
N HIS A 392 -1.38 -3.22 6.24
CA HIS A 392 -0.53 -4.38 5.96
C HIS A 392 -1.25 -5.42 5.09
N LEU A 393 -2.53 -5.68 5.35
CA LEU A 393 -3.31 -6.66 4.61
C LEU A 393 -3.68 -6.14 3.21
N MET A 394 -4.17 -4.90 3.12
CA MET A 394 -4.55 -4.28 1.84
C MET A 394 -3.36 -4.09 0.90
N GLU A 395 -2.19 -3.70 1.42
CA GLU A 395 -0.98 -3.60 0.61
C GLU A 395 -0.40 -4.98 0.28
N GLY A 396 -0.36 -5.90 1.26
CA GLY A 396 0.38 -7.16 1.12
C GLY A 396 -0.40 -8.33 0.50
N ASP A 397 -1.74 -8.34 0.61
CA ASP A 397 -2.61 -9.39 0.10
C ASP A 397 -4.06 -8.85 -0.11
N PRO A 398 -4.25 -7.89 -1.04
CA PRO A 398 -5.57 -7.31 -1.32
C PRO A 398 -6.59 -8.35 -1.77
N HIS A 399 -6.13 -9.43 -2.43
CA HIS A 399 -6.98 -10.54 -2.82
C HIS A 399 -7.68 -11.23 -1.63
N ARG A 400 -7.06 -11.24 -0.44
CA ARG A 400 -7.72 -11.76 0.78
C ARG A 400 -8.86 -10.86 1.25
N VAL A 401 -8.69 -9.55 1.13
CA VAL A 401 -9.72 -8.56 1.46
C VAL A 401 -10.88 -8.65 0.47
N LEU A 402 -10.60 -8.93 -0.80
CA LEU A 402 -11.62 -9.12 -1.83
C LEU A 402 -12.35 -10.48 -1.75
N GLU A 403 -11.69 -11.52 -1.23
CA GLU A 403 -12.29 -12.84 -1.05
C GLU A 403 -13.21 -12.92 0.17
N GLY A 404 -12.82 -12.26 1.27
CA GLY A 404 -13.60 -12.20 2.51
C GLY A 404 -14.81 -11.29 2.37
#